data_AF-A0AAV4K7E3-F1
#
_entry.id   AF-A0AAV4K7E3-F1
#
_cell.length_a   1.000
_cell.length_b   1.000
_cell.length_c   1.000
_cell.angle_alpha   90.00
_cell.angle_beta   90.00
_cell.angle_gamma   90.00
#
_symmetry.space_group_name_H-M   'P 1'
#
loop_
_entity.id
_entity.type
_entity.pdbx_description
1 polymer ?
#
loop_
_entity_poly.entity_id
_entity_poly.type
_entity_poly.pdbx_seq_one_letter_code
_entity_poly.pdbx_strand_id
1 'polypeptide(L)'
;MNRILIPNPILFGATPPEGAVLPVTADLGGLDQYLALGLVGPAATVEVAEGAGWAALSYPHLLTAGQTLRLRRSDPQPTLTTLLMLAPVADLPPDGTGTTPAFVVSTDLDGYQTIEGAEITLDAEGYQTITNATATADADGYQTVKES
;
A
#
# COMPACT_ATOMS: atom_id res chain seq x y z
N MET A 1 -11.17 -0.43 -21.22
CA MET A 1 -11.92 -0.37 -19.94
C MET A 1 -11.91 1.08 -19.45
N ASN A 2 -13.01 1.55 -18.86
CA ASN A 2 -13.08 2.88 -18.26
C ASN A 2 -12.57 2.74 -16.81
N ARG A 3 -11.40 3.29 -16.48
CA ARG A 3 -10.87 3.21 -15.11
C ARG A 3 -11.70 4.10 -14.18
N ILE A 4 -12.11 3.56 -13.03
CA ILE A 4 -12.73 4.36 -11.97
C ILE A 4 -11.61 5.08 -11.23
N LEU A 5 -11.78 6.39 -11.07
CA LEU A 5 -10.83 7.27 -10.38
C LEU A 5 -11.54 7.92 -9.18
N ILE A 6 -10.91 7.92 -8.01
CA ILE A 6 -11.45 8.49 -6.77
C ILE A 6 -10.58 9.64 -6.25
N PRO A 7 -11.14 10.75 -5.73
CA PRO A 7 -10.35 11.83 -5.15
C PRO A 7 -9.49 11.35 -3.98
N ASN A 8 -8.17 11.57 -4.07
CA ASN A 8 -7.23 11.27 -2.99
C ASN A 8 -6.11 12.33 -2.96
N PRO A 9 -6.37 13.53 -2.38
CA PRO A 9 -5.44 14.65 -2.43
C PRO A 9 -4.28 14.51 -1.43
N ILE A 10 -3.11 15.06 -1.78
CA ILE A 10 -2.04 15.31 -0.80
C ILE A 10 -2.19 16.72 -0.22
N LEU A 11 -2.15 16.81 1.10
CA LEU A 11 -2.13 18.07 1.86
C LEU A 11 -0.71 18.32 2.38
N PHE A 12 -0.16 19.52 2.17
CA PHE A 12 1.18 19.85 2.65
C PHE A 12 1.32 21.29 3.17
N GLY A 13 2.09 21.42 4.25
CA GLY A 13 2.41 22.68 4.93
C GLY A 13 3.62 23.38 4.32
N ALA A 14 4.36 24.12 5.15
CA ALA A 14 5.71 24.54 4.82
C ALA A 14 6.63 23.31 4.66
N THR A 15 7.55 23.37 3.70
CA THR A 15 8.53 22.30 3.43
C THR A 15 9.95 22.77 3.78
N PRO A 16 10.92 21.86 3.92
CA PRO A 16 12.33 22.22 3.92
C PRO A 16 12.71 23.05 2.67
N PRO A 17 13.80 23.85 2.71
CA PRO A 17 14.24 24.66 1.57
C PRO A 17 14.51 23.85 0.30
N GLU A 18 15.02 22.64 0.45
CA GLU A 18 15.23 21.68 -0.63
C GLU A 18 13.91 21.13 -1.19
N GLY A 19 12.84 21.11 -0.41
CA GLY A 19 11.53 20.52 -0.73
C GLY A 19 11.31 19.15 -0.09
N ALA A 20 10.05 18.79 0.15
CA ALA A 20 9.68 17.43 0.56
C ALA A 20 9.73 16.49 -0.65
N VAL A 21 10.57 15.46 -0.59
CA VAL A 21 10.74 14.47 -1.66
C VAL A 21 9.80 13.29 -1.43
N LEU A 22 9.10 12.86 -2.49
CA LEU A 22 8.09 11.81 -2.44
C LEU A 22 8.29 10.84 -3.62
N PRO A 23 8.77 9.61 -3.38
CA PRO A 23 8.92 8.61 -4.44
C PRO A 23 7.55 8.11 -4.92
N VAL A 24 7.42 7.86 -6.22
CA VAL A 24 6.26 7.19 -6.81
C VAL A 24 6.58 5.70 -6.89
N THR A 25 5.99 4.90 -6.00
CA THR A 25 6.11 3.44 -6.00
C THR A 25 4.82 2.78 -6.46
N ALA A 26 4.92 1.50 -6.88
CA ALA A 26 3.79 0.65 -7.26
C ALA A 26 3.25 -0.21 -6.10
N ASP A 27 3.87 -0.13 -4.92
CA ASP A 27 3.48 -0.89 -3.74
C ASP A 27 2.12 -0.41 -3.17
N LEU A 28 1.53 -1.18 -2.26
CA LEU A 28 0.31 -0.76 -1.54
C LEU A 28 0.54 0.56 -0.80
N GLY A 29 -0.29 1.56 -1.08
CA GLY A 29 -0.14 2.93 -0.57
C GLY A 29 0.81 3.82 -1.38
N GLY A 30 1.41 3.30 -2.45
CA GLY A 30 2.18 4.06 -3.43
C GLY A 30 1.32 4.99 -4.29
N LEU A 31 1.98 5.75 -5.17
CA LEU A 31 1.36 6.78 -6.02
C LEU A 31 1.35 6.43 -7.51
N ASP A 32 1.75 5.21 -7.90
CA ASP A 32 1.67 4.79 -9.31
C ASP A 32 0.23 4.89 -9.84
N GLN A 33 0.09 5.31 -11.09
CA GLN A 33 -1.17 5.54 -11.79
C GLN A 33 -2.09 6.64 -11.20
N TYR A 34 -1.66 7.40 -10.18
CA TYR A 34 -2.41 8.56 -9.71
C TYR A 34 -2.41 9.67 -10.76
N LEU A 35 -3.56 10.31 -10.97
CA LEU A 35 -3.70 11.46 -11.87
C LEU A 35 -3.65 12.76 -11.07
N ALA A 36 -2.52 13.48 -11.12
CA ALA A 36 -2.39 14.79 -10.52
C ALA A 36 -3.08 15.86 -11.40
N LEU A 37 -3.89 16.73 -10.79
CA LEU A 37 -4.76 17.68 -11.48
C LEU A 37 -4.39 19.16 -11.29
N GLY A 38 -3.66 19.48 -10.22
CA GLY A 38 -3.22 20.85 -9.94
C GLY A 38 -3.11 21.14 -8.44
N LEU A 39 -2.83 22.41 -8.12
CA LEU A 39 -2.69 22.90 -6.75
C LEU A 39 -3.83 23.85 -6.38
N VAL A 40 -4.29 23.77 -5.13
CA VAL A 40 -5.26 24.71 -4.53
C VAL A 40 -4.75 25.15 -3.16
N GLY A 41 -4.82 26.45 -2.88
CA GLY A 41 -4.38 27.04 -1.60
C GLY A 41 -3.23 28.03 -1.78
N PRO A 42 -2.36 28.20 -0.76
CA PRO A 42 -1.17 29.05 -0.82
C PRO A 42 -0.21 28.66 -1.94
N ALA A 43 0.68 29.59 -2.31
CA ALA A 43 1.66 29.35 -3.37
C ALA A 43 2.63 28.22 -3.01
N ALA A 44 2.74 27.25 -3.92
CA ALA A 44 3.61 26.09 -3.83
C ALA A 44 4.01 25.64 -5.24
N THR A 45 5.04 24.79 -5.34
CA THR A 45 5.39 24.08 -6.57
C THR A 45 5.43 22.58 -6.32
N VAL A 46 5.08 21.81 -7.35
CA VAL A 46 5.39 20.38 -7.43
C VAL A 46 6.27 20.19 -8.65
N GLU A 47 7.37 19.50 -8.46
CA GLU A 47 8.35 19.19 -9.50
C GLU A 47 8.50 17.67 -9.62
N VAL A 48 8.87 17.20 -10.80
CA VAL A 48 9.28 15.81 -11.06
C VAL A 48 10.78 15.78 -11.37
N ALA A 49 11.47 14.74 -10.92
CA ALA A 49 12.87 14.52 -11.23
C ALA A 49 13.06 14.19 -12.73
N GLU A 50 13.91 14.94 -13.41
CA GLU A 50 14.24 14.75 -14.83
C GLU A 50 15.75 14.72 -15.02
N GLY A 51 16.30 13.54 -15.32
CA GLY A 51 17.75 13.33 -15.40
C GLY A 51 18.45 13.64 -14.07
N ALA A 52 19.32 14.65 -14.06
CA ALA A 52 19.99 15.15 -12.85
C ALA A 52 19.29 16.40 -12.24
N GLY A 53 18.16 16.82 -12.79
CA GLY A 53 17.46 18.06 -12.45
C GLY A 53 16.01 17.82 -12.01
N TRP A 54 15.27 18.92 -11.96
CA TRP A 54 13.87 18.96 -11.54
C TRP A 54 13.11 19.87 -12.50
N ALA A 55 11.95 19.42 -12.96
CA ALA A 55 11.06 20.16 -13.85
C ALA A 55 9.70 20.37 -13.17
N ALA A 56 9.04 21.50 -13.44
CA ALA A 56 7.71 21.77 -12.91
C ALA A 56 6.69 20.77 -13.48
N LEU A 57 5.87 20.18 -12.61
CA LEU A 57 4.87 19.19 -13.00
C LEU A 57 3.78 19.85 -13.87
N SER A 58 3.54 19.30 -15.06
CA SER A 58 2.56 19.83 -16.02
C SER A 58 1.23 19.11 -15.87
N TYR A 59 0.16 19.83 -15.55
CA TYR A 59 -1.14 19.23 -15.25
C TYR A 59 -2.07 19.13 -16.47
N PRO A 60 -2.90 18.07 -16.59
CA PRO A 60 -2.94 16.89 -15.72
C PRO A 60 -1.76 15.94 -15.99
N HIS A 61 -1.21 15.32 -14.94
CA HIS A 61 -0.05 14.43 -15.02
C HIS A 61 -0.39 13.03 -14.48
N LEU A 62 -0.15 11.98 -15.25
CA LEU A 62 -0.26 10.60 -14.77
C LEU A 62 1.08 10.19 -14.13
N LEU A 63 1.06 9.95 -12.82
CA LEU A 63 2.22 9.46 -12.08
C LEU A 63 2.53 8.01 -12.49
N THR A 64 3.83 7.71 -12.62
CA THR A 64 4.33 6.39 -13.01
C THR A 64 5.41 5.94 -12.03
N ALA A 65 5.36 4.68 -11.61
CA ALA A 65 6.36 4.09 -10.73
C ALA A 65 7.81 4.37 -11.17
N GLY A 66 8.68 4.71 -10.21
CA GLY A 66 10.06 5.14 -10.46
C GLY A 66 10.23 6.65 -10.66
N GLN A 67 9.16 7.42 -10.88
CA GLN A 67 9.22 8.88 -10.76
C GLN A 67 9.50 9.29 -9.32
N THR A 68 10.09 10.47 -9.14
CA THR A 68 10.25 11.11 -7.84
C THR A 68 9.68 12.51 -7.92
N LEU A 69 8.76 12.83 -7.01
CA LEU A 69 8.18 14.16 -6.88
C LEU A 69 8.92 14.97 -5.81
N ARG A 70 8.86 16.29 -5.95
CA ARG A 70 9.31 17.25 -4.95
C ARG A 70 8.27 18.33 -4.76
N LEU A 71 7.71 18.37 -3.56
CA LEU A 71 6.72 19.34 -3.12
C LEU A 71 7.47 20.47 -2.41
N ARG A 72 7.20 21.72 -2.78
CA ARG A 72 7.86 22.88 -2.20
C ARG A 72 6.86 23.95 -1.84
N ARG A 73 6.95 24.42 -0.60
CA ARG A 73 6.26 25.60 -0.11
C ARG A 73 7.11 26.30 0.95
N SER A 74 7.55 27.51 0.62
CA SER A 74 8.40 28.35 1.48
C SER A 74 7.60 29.23 2.46
N ASP A 75 6.27 29.26 2.34
CA ASP A 75 5.38 30.01 3.21
C ASP A 75 5.19 29.29 4.56
N PRO A 76 5.62 29.88 5.70
CA PRO A 76 5.54 29.26 7.01
C PRO A 76 4.14 29.31 7.66
N GLN A 77 3.13 29.91 7.01
CA GLN A 77 1.79 30.04 7.58
C GLN A 77 1.10 28.67 7.76
N PRO A 78 0.28 28.50 8.82
CA PRO A 78 -0.33 27.20 9.20
C PRO A 78 -1.45 26.72 8.26
N THR A 79 -1.76 27.47 7.21
CA THR A 79 -2.59 27.00 6.10
C THR A 79 -1.92 25.82 5.38
N LEU A 80 -2.69 25.04 4.62
CA LEU A 80 -2.19 23.92 3.81
C LEU A 80 -2.41 24.19 2.33
N THR A 81 -1.52 23.67 1.49
CA THR A 81 -1.75 23.55 0.04
C THR A 81 -2.19 22.14 -0.27
N THR A 82 -3.17 22.02 -1.17
CA THR A 82 -3.73 20.75 -1.64
C THR A 82 -3.21 20.46 -3.04
N LEU A 83 -2.45 19.38 -3.20
CA LEU A 83 -2.24 18.75 -4.51
C LEU A 83 -3.46 17.89 -4.81
N LEU A 84 -4.29 18.36 -5.74
CA LEU A 84 -5.45 17.62 -6.22
C LEU A 84 -4.97 16.40 -7.01
N MET A 85 -5.37 15.21 -6.58
CA MET A 85 -5.11 13.98 -7.32
C MET A 85 -6.33 13.06 -7.30
N LEU A 86 -6.42 12.23 -8.33
CA LEU A 86 -7.30 11.06 -8.33
C LEU A 86 -6.47 9.79 -8.23
N ALA A 87 -6.75 8.95 -7.25
CA ALA A 87 -6.21 7.59 -7.21
C ALA A 87 -6.99 6.70 -8.19
N PRO A 88 -6.33 5.72 -8.83
CA PRO A 88 -7.06 4.60 -9.41
C PRO A 88 -7.81 3.87 -8.29
N VAL A 89 -9.03 3.41 -8.57
CA VAL A 89 -9.56 2.27 -7.82
C VAL A 89 -8.75 1.07 -8.27
N ALA A 90 -7.84 0.61 -7.40
CA ALA A 90 -7.25 -0.69 -7.55
C ALA A 90 -8.37 -1.73 -7.44
N ASP A 91 -8.38 -2.72 -8.33
CA ASP A 91 -9.05 -3.98 -8.08
C ASP A 91 -8.29 -4.64 -6.93
N LEU A 92 -8.65 -4.29 -5.68
CA LEU A 92 -8.33 -5.12 -4.54
C LEU A 92 -8.83 -6.53 -4.88
N PRO A 93 -8.07 -7.60 -4.54
CA PRO A 93 -8.66 -8.92 -4.42
C PRO A 93 -9.97 -8.79 -3.62
N PRO A 94 -11.05 -9.53 -3.98
CA PRO A 94 -12.38 -9.35 -3.38
C PRO A 94 -12.40 -9.59 -1.86
N ASP A 95 -11.30 -10.13 -1.32
CA ASP A 95 -11.02 -10.43 0.06
C ASP A 95 -10.13 -9.30 0.60
N GLY A 96 -10.68 -8.44 1.47
CA GLY A 96 -10.01 -7.28 2.06
C GLY A 96 -8.90 -7.60 3.07
N THR A 97 -8.18 -8.69 2.84
CA THR A 97 -6.99 -9.10 3.59
C THR A 97 -5.79 -8.29 3.08
N GLY A 98 -5.27 -7.40 3.92
CA GLY A 98 -3.83 -7.17 3.88
C GLY A 98 -3.15 -8.52 4.06
N THR A 99 -2.12 -8.84 3.27
CA THR A 99 -1.46 -10.14 3.31
C THR A 99 -0.70 -10.34 4.63
N THR A 100 -1.42 -10.79 5.66
CA THR A 100 -0.89 -11.85 6.52
C THR A 100 -0.47 -12.98 5.58
N PRO A 101 0.78 -13.48 5.63
CA PRO A 101 1.17 -14.61 4.80
C PRO A 101 0.32 -15.80 5.21
N ALA A 102 -0.64 -16.18 4.36
CA ALA A 102 -1.46 -17.36 4.57
C ALA A 102 -0.52 -18.57 4.53
N PHE A 103 -0.32 -19.21 5.68
CA PHE A 103 0.43 -20.46 5.73
C PHE A 103 -0.42 -21.58 5.13
N VAL A 104 0.25 -22.55 4.52
CA VAL A 104 -0.40 -23.71 3.89
C VAL A 104 -0.23 -24.91 4.81
N VAL A 105 -1.33 -25.60 5.12
CA VAL A 105 -1.29 -26.94 5.72
C VAL A 105 -1.71 -27.93 4.66
N SER A 106 -0.87 -28.94 4.42
CA SER A 106 -1.21 -30.10 3.60
C SER A 106 -1.09 -31.37 4.43
N THR A 107 -2.09 -32.24 4.36
CA THR A 107 -2.08 -33.56 4.99
C THR A 107 -1.81 -34.62 3.92
N ASP A 108 -0.90 -35.55 4.18
CA ASP A 108 -0.66 -36.70 3.30
C ASP A 108 -1.70 -37.84 3.52
N LEU A 109 -1.58 -38.91 2.72
CA LEU A 109 -2.50 -40.06 2.78
C LEU A 109 -2.36 -40.90 4.06
N ASP A 110 -1.25 -40.76 4.79
CA ASP A 110 -0.99 -41.46 6.05
C ASP A 110 -1.36 -40.59 7.28
N GLY A 111 -1.81 -39.34 7.05
CA GLY A 111 -2.33 -38.43 8.07
C GLY A 111 -1.30 -37.43 8.61
N TYR A 112 -0.09 -37.36 8.05
CA TYR A 112 0.93 -36.41 8.49
C TYR A 112 0.72 -35.02 7.88
N GLN A 113 0.92 -33.98 8.68
CA GLN A 113 0.76 -32.59 8.27
C GLN A 113 2.11 -31.94 7.94
N THR A 114 2.17 -31.24 6.81
CA THR A 114 3.24 -30.30 6.45
C THR A 114 2.68 -28.89 6.54
N ILE A 115 3.36 -28.00 7.25
CA ILE A 115 2.96 -26.60 7.46
C ILE A 115 4.04 -25.70 6.86
N GLU A 116 3.68 -24.91 5.84
CA GLU A 116 4.59 -23.98 5.17
C GLU A 116 4.18 -22.52 5.42
N GLY A 117 5.11 -21.70 5.92
CA GLY A 117 4.91 -20.25 6.11
C GLY A 117 4.33 -19.82 7.47
N ALA A 118 4.08 -20.75 8.40
CA ALA A 118 3.61 -20.44 9.75
C ALA A 118 4.76 -20.12 10.73
N GLU A 119 4.50 -19.28 11.73
CA GLU A 119 5.30 -19.26 12.95
C GLU A 119 4.81 -20.37 13.89
N ILE A 120 5.66 -21.36 14.14
CA ILE A 120 5.35 -22.53 14.97
C ILE A 120 6.13 -22.41 16.29
N THR A 121 5.41 -22.40 17.41
CA THR A 121 6.00 -22.50 18.74
C THR A 121 5.65 -23.84 19.38
N LEU A 122 6.62 -24.42 20.09
CA LEU A 122 6.48 -25.65 20.87
C LEU A 122 6.55 -25.31 22.36
N ASP A 123 5.68 -25.90 23.16
CA ASP A 123 5.84 -25.88 24.62
C ASP A 123 6.84 -26.95 25.10
N ALA A 124 7.05 -27.04 26.42
CA ALA A 124 8.03 -27.97 27.01
C ALA A 124 7.58 -29.45 26.92
N GLU A 125 6.29 -29.68 26.70
CA GLU A 125 5.64 -30.97 26.56
C GLU A 125 5.51 -31.41 25.09
N GLY A 126 5.79 -30.52 24.13
CA GLY A 126 5.83 -30.77 22.69
C GLY A 126 4.54 -30.44 21.94
N TYR A 127 3.58 -29.75 22.55
CA TYR A 127 2.39 -29.27 21.85
C TYR A 127 2.72 -28.06 20.97
N GLN A 128 2.12 -28.03 19.78
CA GLN A 128 2.30 -26.96 18.81
C GLN A 128 1.19 -25.94 18.96
N THR A 129 1.57 -24.66 19.13
CA THR A 129 0.62 -23.54 19.03
C THR A 129 0.79 -22.88 17.68
N ILE A 130 -0.30 -22.85 16.90
CA ILE A 130 -0.38 -22.16 15.62
C ILE A 130 -1.26 -20.92 15.82
N THR A 131 -0.72 -19.75 15.47
CA THR A 131 -1.44 -18.47 15.53
C THR A 131 -1.76 -18.02 14.11
N ASN A 132 -2.85 -17.27 13.91
CA ASN A 132 -3.33 -16.77 12.61
C ASN A 132 -3.68 -17.90 11.58
N ALA A 133 -4.72 -18.70 11.84
CA ALA A 133 -4.99 -19.97 11.13
C ALA A 133 -6.47 -20.19 10.71
N THR A 134 -6.82 -20.41 9.43
CA THR A 134 -8.22 -20.64 8.94
C THR A 134 -8.58 -22.08 8.50
N ALA A 135 -9.87 -22.42 8.57
CA ALA A 135 -10.38 -23.77 8.86
C ALA A 135 -11.33 -24.41 7.83
N THR A 136 -11.39 -25.75 7.79
CA THR A 136 -12.69 -26.48 7.95
C THR A 136 -12.50 -27.97 8.32
N ALA A 137 -13.60 -28.64 8.71
CA ALA A 137 -13.69 -29.99 9.25
C ALA A 137 -14.79 -30.75 8.51
N ASP A 138 -14.58 -32.04 8.28
CA ASP A 138 -15.58 -32.94 7.71
C ASP A 138 -16.23 -33.84 8.77
N ALA A 139 -17.06 -34.79 8.31
CA ALA A 139 -17.83 -35.69 9.17
C ALA A 139 -17.00 -36.81 9.83
N ASP A 140 -15.74 -37.00 9.42
CA ASP A 140 -14.88 -38.08 9.91
C ASP A 140 -13.91 -37.62 11.02
N GLY A 141 -13.99 -36.35 11.44
CA GLY A 141 -13.30 -35.80 12.62
C GLY A 141 -12.02 -35.02 12.34
N TYR A 142 -11.68 -34.78 11.07
CA TYR A 142 -10.60 -33.86 10.68
C TYR A 142 -10.93 -32.41 11.10
N GLN A 143 -9.94 -31.61 11.52
CA GLN A 143 -10.18 -30.37 12.27
C GLN A 143 -10.31 -29.05 11.47
N THR A 144 -11.20 -28.20 12.00
CA THR A 144 -11.41 -26.77 11.71
C THR A 144 -10.63 -25.88 12.71
N VAL A 145 -9.58 -25.14 12.32
CA VAL A 145 -8.93 -24.09 13.19
C VAL A 145 -9.00 -22.73 12.47
N LYS A 146 -9.70 -21.70 13.00
CA LYS A 146 -10.34 -20.61 12.19
C LYS A 146 -9.84 -19.17 12.47
N GLU A 147 -9.34 -18.45 11.44
CA GLU A 147 -8.93 -17.04 11.49
C GLU A 147 -9.89 -16.12 10.73
N SER A 148 -10.08 -14.93 11.31
CA SER A 148 -10.83 -13.78 10.78
C SER A 148 -12.17 -14.13 10.12
#